data_AF-A0A849QDE2-F1
#
_entry.id   AF-A0A849QDE2-F1
#
_cell.length_a   1.000
_cell.length_b   1.000
_cell.length_c   1.000
_cell.angle_alpha   90.00
_cell.angle_beta   90.00
_cell.angle_gamma   90.00
#
_symmetry.space_group_name_H-M   'P 1'
#
loop_
_entity.id
_entity.type
_entity.pdbx_description
1 polymer ?
#
loop_
_entity_poly.entity_id
_entity_poly.type
_entity_poly.pdbx_seq_one_letter_code
_entity_poly.pdbx_strand_id
1 'polypeptide(L)'
;MRLVTTWYGSFLLDEDGGSVTSAPFPKSVDGIAERLKLIRDGEILDEERRVVSSDASFYVAEERLLPLDGAEMGDRMAPSTDVPTPESMGFDPSMLREASLLLATDSIRDALPPDQPVILYLRAMDQVDREGSKALEMLRYWHSFH
;
A
#
# COMPACT_ATOMS: atom_id res chain seq x y z
N MET A 1 -2.05 -27.44 -0.38
CA MET A 1 -2.68 -26.12 -0.62
C MET A 1 -1.72 -24.98 -0.29
N ARG A 2 -1.83 -23.84 -0.96
CA ARG A 2 -0.96 -22.65 -0.77
C ARG A 2 -1.79 -21.39 -0.71
N LEU A 3 -1.55 -20.53 0.28
CA LEU A 3 -2.17 -19.21 0.36
C LEU A 3 -1.29 -18.19 -0.38
N VAL A 4 -1.90 -17.44 -1.29
CA VAL A 4 -1.26 -16.36 -2.04
C VAL A 4 -2.09 -15.10 -1.90
N THR A 5 -1.49 -14.04 -1.38
CA THR A 5 -2.10 -12.71 -1.31
C THR A 5 -1.49 -11.83 -2.38
N THR A 6 -2.36 -11.17 -3.15
CA THR A 6 -1.99 -10.17 -4.14
C THR A 6 -2.61 -8.82 -3.76
N TRP A 7 -2.39 -7.79 -4.58
CA TRP A 7 -2.99 -6.47 -4.36
C TRP A 7 -4.51 -6.42 -4.63
N TYR A 8 -5.09 -7.44 -5.26
CA TYR A 8 -6.51 -7.49 -5.65
C TYR A 8 -7.28 -8.63 -4.98
N GLY A 9 -6.64 -9.45 -4.15
CA GLY A 9 -7.32 -10.57 -3.49
C GLY A 9 -6.39 -11.53 -2.78
N SER A 10 -7.01 -12.43 -2.02
CA SER A 10 -6.35 -13.59 -1.43
C SER A 10 -6.88 -14.87 -2.06
N PHE A 11 -5.99 -15.82 -2.31
CA PHE A 11 -6.27 -17.04 -3.08
C PHE A 11 -5.68 -18.26 -2.40
N LEU A 12 -6.49 -19.30 -2.24
CA LEU A 12 -6.02 -20.63 -1.87
C LEU A 12 -5.85 -21.45 -3.14
N LEU A 13 -4.62 -21.84 -3.43
CA LEU A 13 -4.27 -22.67 -4.58
C LEU A 13 -4.10 -24.12 -4.14
N ASP A 14 -4.51 -25.06 -4.99
CA ASP A 14 -4.24 -26.48 -4.82
C ASP A 14 -2.80 -26.84 -5.22
N GLU A 15 -2.39 -28.10 -5.05
CA GLU A 15 -1.10 -28.63 -5.47
C GLU A 15 -0.86 -28.51 -6.98
N ASP A 16 -1.92 -28.60 -7.78
CA ASP A 16 -1.90 -28.41 -9.24
C ASP A 16 -1.93 -26.93 -9.66
N GLY A 17 -1.91 -25.98 -8.71
CA GLY A 17 -1.90 -24.54 -8.96
C GLY A 17 -3.28 -23.90 -9.14
N GLY A 18 -4.33 -24.68 -9.39
CA GLY A 18 -5.70 -24.17 -9.53
C GLY A 18 -6.22 -23.46 -8.27
N SER A 19 -6.88 -22.31 -8.43
CA SER A 19 -7.53 -21.60 -7.31
C SER A 19 -8.76 -22.37 -6.82
N VAL A 20 -8.69 -22.82 -5.56
CA VAL A 20 -9.76 -23.53 -4.83
C VAL A 20 -10.76 -22.53 -4.26
N THR A 21 -10.23 -21.49 -3.61
CA THR A 21 -11.03 -20.46 -2.95
C THR A 21 -10.40 -19.09 -3.23
N SER A 22 -11.24 -18.08 -3.45
CA SER A 22 -10.79 -16.70 -3.66
C SER A 22 -11.62 -15.72 -2.84
N ALA A 23 -10.95 -14.72 -2.28
CA ALA A 23 -11.57 -13.55 -1.69
C ALA A 23 -10.98 -12.28 -2.35
N PRO A 24 -11.66 -11.71 -3.35
CA PRO A 24 -11.22 -10.47 -3.97
C PRO A 24 -11.34 -9.31 -2.99
N PHE A 25 -10.44 -8.35 -3.11
CA PHE A 25 -10.45 -7.12 -2.33
C PHE A 25 -11.60 -6.19 -2.75
N PRO A 26 -11.95 -5.18 -1.93
CA PRO A 26 -12.87 -4.14 -2.35
C PRO A 26 -12.38 -3.46 -3.65
N LYS A 27 -13.27 -3.31 -4.64
CA LYS A 27 -12.98 -2.67 -5.94
C LYS A 27 -12.96 -1.14 -5.84
N SER A 28 -12.18 -0.64 -4.90
CA SER A 28 -12.03 0.78 -4.60
C SER A 28 -10.58 1.04 -4.25
N VAL A 29 -10.06 2.16 -4.74
CA VAL A 29 -8.68 2.59 -4.49
C VAL A 29 -8.39 2.68 -2.98
N ASP A 30 -9.29 3.27 -2.21
CA ASP A 30 -9.15 3.39 -0.75
C ASP A 30 -9.11 2.01 -0.06
N GLY A 31 -10.00 1.10 -0.45
CA GLY A 31 -10.03 -0.25 0.10
C GLY A 31 -8.76 -1.05 -0.20
N ILE A 32 -8.20 -0.91 -1.42
CA ILE A 32 -6.92 -1.53 -1.77
C ILE A 32 -5.79 -0.91 -0.95
N ALA A 33 -5.75 0.43 -0.81
CA ALA A 33 -4.74 1.12 -0.03
C ALA A 33 -4.76 0.68 1.45
N GLU A 34 -5.94 0.50 2.03
CA GLU A 34 -6.10 -0.01 3.40
C GLU A 34 -5.55 -1.44 3.55
N ARG A 35 -5.84 -2.34 2.61
CA ARG A 35 -5.29 -3.71 2.64
C ARG A 35 -3.77 -3.71 2.49
N LEU A 36 -3.24 -2.89 1.57
CA LEU A 36 -1.79 -2.76 1.40
C LEU A 36 -1.12 -2.18 2.66
N LYS A 37 -1.79 -1.27 3.37
CA LYS A 37 -1.34 -0.76 4.67
C LYS A 37 -1.26 -1.88 5.71
N LEU A 38 -2.33 -2.68 5.85
CA LEU A 38 -2.36 -3.81 6.78
C LEU A 38 -1.27 -4.85 6.46
N ILE A 39 -1.07 -5.19 5.18
CA ILE A 39 0.00 -6.10 4.75
C ILE A 39 1.38 -5.55 5.15
N ARG A 40 1.62 -4.25 4.89
CA ARG A 40 2.88 -3.57 5.28
C ARG A 40 3.11 -3.60 6.78
N ASP A 41 2.04 -3.43 7.56
CA ASP A 41 2.09 -3.39 9.02
C ASP A 41 2.19 -4.80 9.65
N GLY A 42 2.19 -5.86 8.82
CA GLY A 42 2.32 -7.24 9.25
C GLY A 42 1.01 -7.85 9.77
N GLU A 43 -0.13 -7.20 9.50
CA GLU A 43 -1.44 -7.65 9.90
C GLU A 43 -1.97 -8.76 8.98
N ILE A 44 -2.87 -9.57 9.53
CA ILE A 44 -3.58 -10.63 8.80
C ILE A 44 -4.91 -10.08 8.31
N LEU A 45 -5.17 -10.24 7.01
CA LEU A 45 -6.39 -9.73 6.38
C LEU A 45 -7.59 -10.63 6.64
N ASP A 46 -8.79 -10.04 6.66
CA ASP A 46 -10.04 -10.80 6.75
C ASP A 46 -10.30 -11.63 5.49
N GLU A 47 -9.80 -11.19 4.33
CA GLU A 47 -9.81 -11.96 3.09
C GLU A 47 -8.98 -13.24 3.23
N GLU A 48 -7.82 -13.19 3.88
CA GLU A 48 -6.94 -14.35 4.11
C GLU A 48 -7.64 -15.37 5.02
N ARG A 49 -8.26 -14.89 6.10
CA ARG A 49 -9.06 -15.73 7.01
C ARG A 49 -10.26 -16.38 6.33
N ARG A 50 -10.91 -15.69 5.38
CA ARG A 50 -12.08 -16.22 4.66
C ARG A 50 -11.72 -17.30 3.64
N VAL A 51 -10.50 -17.25 3.12
CA VAL A 51 -10.02 -18.13 2.06
C VAL A 51 -9.50 -19.45 2.60
N VAL A 52 -8.96 -19.42 3.82
CA VAL A 52 -8.50 -20.60 4.55
C VAL A 52 -9.67 -21.27 5.27
N SER A 53 -9.80 -22.59 5.13
CA SER A 53 -10.68 -23.39 5.99
C SER A 53 -9.93 -23.81 7.25
N SER A 54 -10.62 -23.75 8.41
CA SER A 54 -10.02 -24.03 9.73
C SER A 54 -9.42 -25.43 9.89
N ASP A 55 -9.74 -26.36 8.99
CA ASP A 55 -9.37 -27.78 9.10
C ASP A 55 -8.30 -28.22 8.08
N ALA A 56 -7.77 -27.31 7.25
CA ALA A 56 -6.81 -27.64 6.20
C ALA A 56 -5.40 -27.10 6.50
N SER A 57 -4.37 -27.90 6.25
CA SER A 57 -2.97 -27.43 6.25
C SER A 57 -2.62 -26.76 4.92
N PHE A 58 -1.95 -25.62 4.99
CA PHE A 58 -1.53 -24.86 3.81
C PHE A 58 -0.18 -24.19 4.02
N TYR A 59 0.51 -23.97 2.91
CA TYR A 59 1.80 -23.31 2.89
C TYR A 59 1.65 -21.80 2.67
N VAL A 60 2.40 -21.04 3.47
CA VAL A 60 2.52 -19.58 3.35
C VAL A 60 3.97 -19.19 3.03
N ALA A 61 4.14 -18.05 2.37
CA ALA A 61 5.45 -17.49 2.03
C ALA A 61 5.89 -16.37 2.99
N GLU A 62 4.95 -15.77 3.71
CA GLU A 62 5.19 -14.62 4.58
C GLU A 62 5.03 -15.03 6.05
N GLU A 63 5.99 -14.66 6.90
CA GLU A 63 5.95 -14.96 8.34
C GLU A 63 4.71 -14.38 9.04
N ARG A 64 4.20 -13.24 8.56
CA ARG A 64 2.98 -12.60 9.10
C ARG A 64 1.75 -13.50 9.06
N LEU A 65 1.75 -14.52 8.20
CA LEU A 65 0.64 -15.45 8.01
C LEU A 65 0.74 -16.70 8.88
N LEU A 66 1.88 -16.94 9.53
CA LEU A 66 2.08 -18.09 10.43
C LEU A 66 1.14 -18.15 11.63
N PRO A 67 0.62 -17.03 12.17
CA PRO A 67 -0.39 -17.10 13.22
C PRO A 67 -1.75 -17.66 12.75
N LEU A 68 -1.98 -17.90 11.45
CA LEU A 68 -3.19 -18.56 10.98
C LEU A 68 -3.17 -20.06 11.32
N ASP A 69 -4.32 -20.58 11.77
CA ASP A 69 -4.47 -22.01 12.04
C ASP A 69 -4.23 -22.84 10.78
N GLY A 70 -3.34 -23.83 10.85
CA GLY A 70 -2.98 -24.69 9.72
C GLY A 70 -1.92 -24.11 8.78
N ALA A 71 -1.37 -22.92 9.06
CA ALA A 71 -0.30 -22.33 8.28
C ALA A 71 1.07 -22.96 8.60
N GLU A 72 1.78 -23.39 7.55
CA GLU A 72 3.17 -23.83 7.64
C GLU A 72 4.04 -23.01 6.69
N MET A 73 5.28 -22.72 7.09
CA MET A 73 6.24 -22.11 6.16
C MET A 73 6.56 -23.10 5.04
N GLY A 74 6.28 -22.70 3.80
CA GLY A 74 6.62 -23.49 2.62
C GLY A 74 7.60 -22.76 1.70
N ASP A 75 8.68 -23.46 1.33
CA ASP A 75 9.74 -22.95 0.43
C ASP A 75 9.41 -23.20 -1.06
N ARG A 76 8.22 -23.71 -1.38
CA ARG A 76 7.83 -24.06 -2.76
C ARG A 76 7.39 -22.82 -3.54
N MET A 77 8.40 -22.08 -3.99
CA MET A 77 8.29 -20.97 -4.93
C MET A 77 8.02 -21.50 -6.36
N ALA A 78 6.93 -22.24 -6.57
CA ALA A 78 6.41 -22.43 -7.92
C ALA A 78 5.80 -21.08 -8.38
N PRO A 79 6.06 -20.64 -9.62
CA PRO A 79 5.46 -19.42 -10.15
C PRO A 79 3.94 -19.55 -10.09
N SER A 80 3.31 -18.48 -9.63
CA SER A 80 1.87 -18.29 -9.42
C SER A 80 1.09 -18.22 -10.74
N THR A 81 1.35 -19.16 -11.65
CA THR A 81 0.90 -19.13 -13.05
C THR A 81 -0.62 -19.18 -13.17
N ASP A 82 -1.30 -19.64 -12.11
CA ASP A 82 -2.74 -19.90 -12.09
C ASP A 82 -3.54 -18.94 -11.21
N VAL A 83 -2.92 -17.88 -10.65
CA VAL A 83 -3.69 -16.83 -9.97
C VAL A 83 -4.46 -16.03 -11.03
N PRO A 84 -5.79 -15.86 -10.90
CA PRO A 84 -6.59 -15.14 -11.88
C PRO A 84 -6.09 -13.72 -12.09
N THR A 85 -6.02 -13.24 -13.33
CA THR A 85 -5.53 -11.88 -13.59
C THR A 85 -6.46 -10.82 -12.99
N PRO A 86 -5.93 -9.64 -12.58
CA PRO A 86 -6.76 -8.56 -12.04
C PRO A 86 -7.95 -8.20 -12.95
N GLU A 87 -7.73 -8.16 -14.26
CA GLU A 87 -8.74 -7.81 -15.26
C GLU A 87 -9.86 -8.85 -15.33
N SER A 88 -9.53 -10.14 -15.17
CA SER A 88 -10.52 -11.21 -15.13
C SER A 88 -11.48 -11.09 -13.93
N MET A 89 -11.00 -10.46 -12.85
CA MET A 89 -11.79 -10.17 -11.65
C MET A 89 -12.45 -8.79 -11.69
N GLY A 90 -12.25 -8.01 -12.76
CA GLY A 90 -12.80 -6.68 -12.94
C GLY A 90 -12.11 -5.60 -12.11
N PHE A 91 -10.81 -5.74 -11.89
CA PHE A 91 -9.95 -4.66 -11.37
C PHE A 91 -9.27 -3.94 -12.53
N ASP A 92 -9.20 -2.61 -12.43
CA ASP A 92 -8.39 -1.79 -13.34
C ASP A 92 -6.95 -1.71 -12.78
N PRO A 93 -5.92 -2.06 -13.57
CA PRO A 93 -4.51 -1.91 -13.17
C PRO A 93 -4.14 -0.50 -12.68
N SER A 94 -4.86 0.54 -13.12
CA SER A 94 -4.67 1.91 -12.62
C SER A 94 -4.90 2.01 -11.10
N MET A 95 -5.80 1.19 -10.54
CA MET A 95 -6.14 1.20 -9.12
C MET A 95 -4.95 0.84 -8.24
N LEU A 96 -4.07 -0.08 -8.67
CA LEU A 96 -2.86 -0.41 -7.92
C LEU A 96 -1.95 0.82 -7.78
N ARG A 97 -1.77 1.57 -8.88
CA ARG A 97 -0.95 2.77 -8.89
C ARG A 97 -1.53 3.82 -7.95
N GLU A 98 -2.84 4.08 -8.04
CA GLU A 98 -3.50 5.06 -7.20
C GLU A 98 -3.46 4.67 -5.71
N ALA A 99 -3.72 3.40 -5.39
CA ALA A 99 -3.64 2.89 -4.02
C ALA A 99 -2.22 2.96 -3.46
N SER A 100 -1.21 2.68 -4.28
CA SER A 100 0.20 2.82 -3.90
C SER A 100 0.58 4.27 -3.60
N LEU A 101 0.05 5.24 -4.36
CA LEU A 101 0.27 6.66 -4.11
C LEU A 101 -0.39 7.12 -2.81
N LEU A 102 -1.59 6.62 -2.50
CA LEU A 102 -2.26 6.88 -1.22
C LEU A 102 -1.44 6.33 -0.05
N LEU A 103 -1.03 5.05 -0.12
CA LEU A 103 -0.21 4.42 0.91
C LEU A 103 1.12 5.16 1.10
N ALA A 104 1.79 5.57 0.03
CA ALA A 104 3.04 6.32 0.12
C ALA A 104 2.84 7.67 0.82
N THR A 105 1.77 8.38 0.49
CA THR A 105 1.42 9.67 1.10
C THR A 105 1.14 9.50 2.60
N ASP A 106 0.40 8.46 2.97
CA ASP A 106 0.10 8.12 4.36
C ASP A 106 1.37 7.71 5.12
N SER A 107 2.24 6.90 4.51
CA SER A 107 3.53 6.51 5.08
C SER A 107 4.43 7.70 5.36
N ILE A 108 4.47 8.69 4.45
CA ILE A 108 5.23 9.92 4.66
C ILE A 108 4.64 10.70 5.83
N ARG A 109 3.31 10.78 5.94
CA ARG A 109 2.64 11.47 7.05
C ARG A 109 2.95 10.81 8.39
N ASP A 110 2.85 9.49 8.47
CA ASP A 110 3.12 8.70 9.68
C ASP A 110 4.60 8.78 10.10
N ALA A 111 5.53 8.89 9.14
CA ALA A 111 6.96 8.99 9.42
C ALA A 111 7.43 10.38 9.89
N LEU A 112 6.64 11.43 9.64
CA LEU A 112 6.99 12.79 10.05
C LEU A 112 6.69 12.99 11.55
N PRO A 113 7.64 13.53 12.34
CA PRO A 113 7.34 13.96 13.70
C PRO A 113 6.13 14.91 13.74
N PRO A 114 5.28 14.88 14.78
CA PRO A 114 4.08 15.71 14.86
C PRO A 114 4.35 17.21 14.63
N ASP A 115 5.52 17.68 15.05
CA ASP A 115 5.91 19.09 15.00
C ASP A 115 6.58 19.47 13.67
N GLN A 116 7.00 18.48 12.88
CA GLN A 116 7.75 18.69 11.65
C GLN A 116 7.00 19.52 10.60
N PRO A 117 5.69 19.33 10.35
CA PRO A 117 4.93 20.20 9.45
C PRO A 117 4.93 21.67 9.89
N VAL A 118 4.84 21.94 11.20
CA VAL A 118 4.87 23.30 11.75
C VAL A 118 6.25 23.92 11.56
N ILE A 119 7.31 23.18 11.84
CA ILE A 119 8.70 23.63 11.63
C ILE A 119 8.94 23.95 10.16
N LEU A 120 8.48 23.10 9.24
CA LEU A 120 8.60 23.32 7.80
C LEU A 120 7.82 24.54 7.34
N TYR A 121 6.62 24.76 7.89
CA TYR A 121 5.80 25.94 7.60
C TYR A 121 6.50 27.23 8.05
N LEU A 122 7.01 27.29 9.28
CA LEU A 122 7.74 28.46 9.79
C LEU A 122 8.97 28.78 8.93
N ARG A 123 9.75 27.76 8.56
CA ARG A 123 10.90 27.93 7.65
C ARG A 123 10.49 28.46 6.27
N ALA A 124 9.36 27.99 5.74
CA ALA A 124 8.85 28.46 4.47
C ALA A 124 8.40 29.94 4.55
N MET A 125 7.76 30.34 5.65
CA MET A 125 7.42 31.75 5.90
C MET A 125 8.66 32.64 5.96
N ASP A 126 9.68 32.24 6.73
CA ASP A 126 10.95 32.98 6.82
C ASP A 126 11.60 33.15 5.45
N GLN A 127 11.49 32.13 4.58
CA GLN A 127 12.01 32.19 3.22
C GLN A 127 11.20 33.17 2.35
N VAL A 128 9.87 33.14 2.44
CA VAL A 128 9.00 34.07 1.71
C VAL A 128 9.28 35.51 2.11
N ASP A 129 9.40 35.80 3.41
CA ASP A 129 9.68 37.16 3.91
C ASP A 129 11.04 37.67 3.43
N ARG A 130 12.04 36.80 3.45
CA ARG A 130 13.40 37.13 2.98
C ARG A 130 13.43 37.43 1.49
N GLU A 131 12.86 36.57 0.66
CA GLU A 131 12.86 36.75 -0.78
C GLU A 131 11.92 37.90 -1.20
N GLY A 132 10.79 38.08 -0.50
CA GLY A 132 9.89 39.21 -0.69
C GLY A 132 10.57 40.55 -0.39
N SER A 133 11.37 40.62 0.67
CA SER A 133 12.13 41.83 1.01
C SER A 133 13.14 42.20 -0.08
N LYS A 134 13.90 41.22 -0.60
CA LYS A 134 14.82 41.44 -1.72
C LYS A 134 14.09 41.90 -2.99
N ALA A 135 12.95 41.29 -3.30
CA ALA A 135 12.13 41.68 -4.44
C ALA A 135 11.66 43.14 -4.29
N LEU A 136 11.20 43.53 -3.10
CA LEU A 136 10.79 44.90 -2.80
C LEU A 136 11.93 45.91 -2.89
N GLU A 137 13.14 45.56 -2.43
CA GLU A 137 14.32 46.40 -2.58
C GLU A 137 14.67 46.63 -4.06
N MET A 138 14.64 45.57 -4.88
CA MET A 138 14.88 45.67 -6.31
C MET A 138 13.83 46.56 -7.00
N LEU A 139 12.55 46.38 -6.67
CA LEU A 139 11.47 47.21 -7.21
C LEU A 139 11.63 48.69 -6.84
N ARG A 140 11.99 48.99 -5.60
CA ARG A 140 12.27 50.37 -5.16
C ARG A 140 13.46 50.98 -5.90
N TYR A 141 14.53 50.22 -6.08
CA TYR A 141 15.69 50.64 -6.86
C TYR A 141 15.29 50.96 -8.31
N TRP A 142 14.49 50.12 -8.96
CA TRP A 142 14.01 50.39 -10.33
C TRP A 142 13.09 51.61 -10.41
N HIS A 143 12.21 51.77 -9.43
CA HIS A 143 11.35 52.94 -9.34
C HIS A 143 12.17 54.22 -9.15
N SER A 144 13.34 54.20 -8.49
CA SER A 144 14.15 55.41 -8.32
C SER A 144 14.72 55.99 -9.63
N PHE A 145 14.67 55.25 -10.73
CA PHE A 145 15.07 55.73 -12.07
C PHE A 145 13.93 56.43 -12.83
N HIS A 146 12.71 56.44 -12.29
CA HIS A 146 11.53 57.10 -12.86
C HIS A 146 11.05 58.22 -11.92
#